data_AF-A0A2U3I8G6-F1
#
_entry.id   AF-A0A2U3I8G6-F1
#
_cell.length_a   1.000
_cell.length_b   1.000
_cell.length_c   1.000
_cell.angle_alpha   90.00
_cell.angle_beta   90.00
_cell.angle_gamma   90.00
#
_symmetry.space_group_name_H-M   'P 1'
#
loop_
_entity.id
_entity.type
_entity.pdbx_description
1 polymer ?
#
loop_
_entity_poly.entity_id
_entity_poly.type
_entity_poly.pdbx_seq_one_letter_code
_entity_poly.pdbx_strand_id
1 'polypeptide(L)'
;MALSKSENRQFGDKCLPHLVRSVATDFGFDFRVCPRQMHVSPTVGLHITASRRADARLTFPLNVFVIWQPTCVRRFLSHVDRPTAAARASEQIPEEIRRVMERAGIDFAGRSQAKGEVMMVELGDISI
;
A
#
# COMPACT_ATOMS: atom_id res chain seq x y z
N MET A 1 -17.84 1.43 -8.03
CA MET A 1 -17.48 1.65 -9.45
C MET A 1 -15.98 1.49 -9.62
N ALA A 2 -15.54 0.69 -10.60
CA ALA A 2 -14.14 0.55 -10.98
C ALA A 2 -13.54 1.89 -11.43
N LEU A 3 -12.21 2.01 -11.38
CA LEU A 3 -11.49 3.18 -11.87
C LEU A 3 -11.41 3.13 -13.40
N SER A 4 -11.60 4.29 -14.03
CA SER A 4 -11.32 4.50 -15.46
C SER A 4 -9.82 4.39 -15.74
N LYS A 5 -9.46 4.19 -17.02
CA LYS A 5 -8.05 4.17 -17.45
C LYS A 5 -7.33 5.50 -17.15
N SER A 6 -8.03 6.63 -17.29
CA SER A 6 -7.48 7.96 -17.00
C SER A 6 -7.26 8.16 -15.50
N GLU A 7 -8.21 7.77 -14.65
CA GLU A 7 -8.04 7.84 -13.19
C GLU A 7 -6.83 7.01 -12.73
N ASN A 8 -6.69 5.78 -13.24
CA ASN A 8 -5.54 4.93 -12.91
C ASN A 8 -4.21 5.55 -13.34
N ARG A 9 -4.16 6.10 -14.56
CA ARG A 9 -2.95 6.75 -15.08
C ARG A 9 -2.60 7.99 -14.25
N GLN A 10 -3.56 8.88 -14.00
CA GLN A 10 -3.31 10.08 -13.20
C GLN A 10 -2.87 9.75 -11.78
N PHE A 11 -3.45 8.72 -11.16
CA PHE A 11 -3.06 8.31 -9.82
C PHE A 11 -1.66 7.70 -9.81
N GLY A 12 -1.35 6.85 -10.79
CA GLY A 12 -0.02 6.28 -10.99
C GLY A 12 1.06 7.35 -11.24
N ASP A 13 0.76 8.36 -12.04
CA ASP A 13 1.72 9.40 -12.41
C ASP A 13 1.90 10.44 -11.29
N LYS A 14 0.80 10.85 -10.62
CA LYS A 14 0.82 11.99 -9.70
C LYS A 14 0.82 11.63 -8.22
N CYS A 15 0.22 10.52 -7.80
CA CYS A 15 0.07 10.19 -6.38
C CYS A 15 1.05 9.10 -5.96
N LEU A 16 1.09 8.01 -6.74
CA LEU A 16 1.77 6.78 -6.38
C LEU A 16 3.26 6.96 -6.02
N PRO A 17 4.06 7.79 -6.71
CA PRO A 17 5.47 8.01 -6.33
C PRO A 17 5.62 8.60 -4.92
N HIS A 18 4.75 9.52 -4.53
CA HIS A 18 4.76 10.11 -3.19
C HIS A 18 4.34 9.11 -2.12
N LEU A 19 3.33 8.28 -2.43
CA LEU A 19 2.86 7.23 -1.52
C LEU A 19 3.93 6.16 -1.29
N VAL A 20 4.57 5.69 -2.36
CA VAL A 20 5.72 4.77 -2.28
C VAL A 20 6.80 5.35 -1.39
N ARG A 21 7.16 6.62 -1.60
CA ARG A 21 8.21 7.28 -0.81
C ARG A 21 7.84 7.38 0.66
N SER A 22 6.60 7.75 0.97
CA SER A 22 6.14 7.84 2.36
C SER A 22 6.22 6.49 3.06
N VAL A 23 5.66 5.44 2.45
CA VAL A 23 5.65 4.09 3.02
C VAL A 23 7.06 3.51 3.14
N ALA A 24 7.91 3.68 2.13
CA ALA A 24 9.30 3.21 2.18
C ALA A 24 10.11 3.93 3.26
N THR A 25 9.86 5.23 3.48
CA THR A 25 10.55 6.01 4.52
C THR A 25 10.11 5.57 5.91
N ASP A 26 8.81 5.37 6.12
CA ASP A 26 8.25 4.93 7.41
C ASP A 26 8.64 3.49 7.77
N PHE A 27 8.56 2.57 6.80
CA PHE A 27 8.84 1.14 7.05
C PHE A 27 10.34 0.87 7.20
N GLY A 28 11.18 1.74 6.62
CA GLY A 28 12.63 1.62 6.66
C GLY A 28 13.19 0.63 5.64
N PHE A 29 14.52 0.48 5.66
CA PHE A 29 15.30 -0.26 4.65
C PHE A 29 15.06 -1.78 4.63
N ASP A 30 14.44 -2.31 5.69
CA ASP A 30 14.10 -3.72 5.81
C ASP A 30 12.94 -4.16 4.91
N PHE A 31 12.22 -3.19 4.33
CA PHE A 31 11.07 -3.41 3.46
C PHE A 31 11.35 -2.87 2.06
N ARG A 32 10.99 -3.68 1.06
CA ARG A 32 10.96 -3.24 -0.33
C ARG A 32 9.52 -2.87 -0.67
N VAL A 33 9.32 -1.59 -1.00
CA VAL A 33 8.02 -1.05 -1.42
C VAL A 33 8.10 -0.72 -2.90
N CYS A 34 7.28 -1.37 -3.72
CA CYS A 34 7.25 -1.14 -5.16
C CYS A 34 5.83 -0.77 -5.62
N PRO A 35 5.68 0.30 -6.40
CA PRO A 35 4.40 0.57 -7.06
C PRO A 35 4.13 -0.56 -8.06
N ARG A 36 2.90 -1.08 -8.08
CA ARG A 36 2.51 -2.07 -9.08
C ARG A 36 1.06 -1.87 -9.49
N GLN A 37 0.85 -1.93 -10.80
CA GLN A 37 -0.46 -1.83 -11.44
C GLN A 37 -0.76 -3.16 -12.10
N MET A 38 -1.84 -3.82 -11.69
CA MET A 38 -2.24 -5.09 -12.30
C MET A 38 -2.92 -4.83 -13.65
N HIS A 39 -2.52 -5.56 -14.69
CA HIS A 39 -3.02 -5.35 -16.07
C HIS A 39 -4.45 -5.88 -16.30
N VAL A 40 -4.88 -6.89 -15.55
CA VAL A 40 -6.13 -7.66 -15.82
C VAL A 40 -7.36 -7.04 -15.13
N SER A 41 -7.15 -6.20 -14.14
CA SER A 41 -8.13 -5.30 -13.54
C SER A 41 -7.29 -4.13 -13.03
N PRO A 42 -7.52 -2.88 -13.46
CA PRO A 42 -6.61 -1.79 -13.17
C PRO A 42 -6.76 -1.43 -11.68
N THR A 43 -6.01 -2.19 -10.89
CA THR A 43 -5.89 -2.10 -9.46
C THR A 43 -4.49 -1.59 -9.21
N VAL A 44 -4.40 -0.31 -8.87
CA VAL A 44 -3.14 0.29 -8.42
C VAL A 44 -2.92 -0.08 -6.96
N GLY A 45 -1.69 -0.46 -6.65
CA GLY A 45 -1.28 -0.90 -5.33
C GLY A 45 0.20 -0.75 -5.05
N LEU A 46 0.57 -1.08 -3.82
CA LEU A 46 1.97 -1.29 -3.44
C LEU A 46 2.20 -2.78 -3.26
N HIS A 47 3.23 -3.27 -3.93
CA HIS A 47 3.81 -4.55 -3.60
C HIS A 47 4.88 -4.33 -2.53
N ILE A 48 4.65 -4.87 -1.34
CA ILE A 48 5.51 -4.74 -0.18
C ILE A 48 6.08 -6.13 0.13
N THR A 49 7.40 -6.25 0.13
CA THR A 49 8.09 -7.48 0.47
C THR A 49 9.17 -7.23 1.51
N ALA A 50 9.44 -8.21 2.36
CA ALA A 50 10.50 -8.12 3.34
C ALA A 50 11.02 -9.50 3.72
N SER A 51 12.33 -9.59 3.99
CA SER A 51 12.95 -10.83 4.45
C SER A 51 12.47 -11.17 5.86
N ARG A 52 12.07 -12.43 6.04
CA ARG A 52 11.63 -12.96 7.34
C ARG A 52 12.72 -12.79 8.39
N ARG A 53 12.38 -12.32 9.58
CA ARG A 53 13.32 -12.38 10.72
C ARG A 53 13.54 -13.82 11.18
N ALA A 54 14.68 -14.08 11.83
CA ALA A 54 14.97 -15.39 12.40
C ALA A 54 13.97 -15.77 13.50
N ASP A 55 13.54 -14.80 14.31
CA ASP A 55 12.61 -14.91 15.43
C ASP A 55 11.14 -14.65 15.04
N ALA A 56 10.82 -14.65 13.75
CA ALA A 56 9.49 -14.33 13.27
C ALA A 56 8.45 -15.38 13.69
N ARG A 57 7.21 -14.92 13.94
CA ARG A 57 6.13 -15.78 14.41
C ARG A 57 5.56 -16.71 13.34
N LEU A 58 5.63 -16.29 12.08
CA LEU A 58 5.03 -17.02 10.96
C LEU A 58 6.12 -17.58 10.03
N THR A 59 5.72 -18.55 9.22
CA THR A 59 6.63 -19.41 8.46
C THR A 59 7.23 -18.73 7.23
N PHE A 60 6.45 -17.91 6.51
CA PHE A 60 6.84 -17.37 5.21
C PHE A 60 7.27 -15.90 5.31
N PRO A 61 8.19 -15.42 4.45
CA PRO A 61 8.55 -14.01 4.39
C PRO A 61 7.36 -13.15 3.96
N LEU A 62 7.36 -11.89 4.39
CA LEU A 62 6.31 -10.93 4.04
C LEU A 62 6.30 -10.69 2.53
N ASN A 63 5.12 -10.90 1.93
CA ASN A 63 4.87 -10.72 0.51
C ASN A 63 3.41 -10.29 0.29
N VAL A 64 3.19 -8.97 0.33
CA VAL A 64 1.85 -8.39 0.43
C VAL A 64 1.62 -7.40 -0.71
N PHE A 65 0.45 -7.46 -1.33
CA PHE A 65 0.00 -6.44 -2.28
C PHE A 65 -1.15 -5.64 -1.66
N VAL A 66 -0.87 -4.37 -1.37
CA VAL A 66 -1.83 -3.41 -0.84
C VAL A 66 -2.57 -2.79 -2.00
N ILE A 67 -3.88 -2.99 -2.05
CA ILE A 67 -4.79 -2.43 -3.06
C ILE A 67 -5.41 -1.15 -2.53
N TRP A 68 -5.42 -0.08 -3.32
CA TRP A 68 -6.31 1.04 -3.01
C TRP A 68 -7.71 0.80 -3.54
N GLN A 69 -8.70 1.01 -2.67
CA GLN A 69 -10.08 1.03 -3.12
C GLN A 69 -10.33 2.20 -4.11
N PRO A 70 -11.16 2.03 -5.15
CA PRO A 70 -11.46 3.08 -6.12
C PRO A 70 -11.95 4.40 -5.52
N THR A 71 -12.68 4.35 -4.41
CA THR A 71 -13.14 5.55 -3.67
C THR A 71 -11.97 6.35 -3.11
N CYS A 72 -11.01 5.64 -2.50
CA CYS A 72 -9.79 6.21 -1.95
C CYS A 72 -8.95 6.87 -3.06
N VAL A 73 -8.75 6.19 -4.20
CA VAL A 73 -8.05 6.75 -5.37
C VAL A 73 -8.70 8.04 -5.87
N ARG A 74 -10.03 8.07 -6.01
CA ARG A 74 -10.76 9.27 -6.44
C ARG A 74 -10.58 10.44 -5.48
N ARG A 75 -10.57 10.17 -4.17
CA ARG A 75 -10.29 11.21 -3.17
C ARG A 75 -8.88 11.76 -3.32
N PHE A 76 -7.86 10.90 -3.44
CA PHE A 76 -6.50 11.35 -3.71
C PHE A 76 -6.43 12.25 -4.94
N LEU A 77 -7.04 11.83 -6.06
CA LEU A 77 -7.08 12.62 -7.28
C LEU A 77 -7.75 13.98 -7.11
N SER A 78 -8.82 14.08 -6.31
CA SER A 78 -9.47 15.36 -5.99
C SER A 78 -8.62 16.31 -5.14
N HIS A 79 -7.61 15.77 -4.46
CA HIS A 79 -6.70 16.49 -3.57
C HIS A 79 -5.27 16.62 -4.10
N VAL A 80 -4.96 16.09 -5.30
CA VAL A 80 -3.63 16.13 -5.92
C VAL A 80 -3.06 17.54 -6.01
N ASP A 81 -3.90 18.53 -6.31
CA ASP A 81 -3.49 19.94 -6.43
C ASP A 81 -3.52 20.69 -5.08
N ARG A 82 -3.75 19.97 -3.97
CA ARG A 82 -3.81 20.52 -2.60
C ARG A 82 -2.67 19.91 -1.75
N PRO A 83 -1.48 20.53 -1.72
CA PRO A 83 -0.28 19.98 -1.07
C PRO A 83 -0.49 19.53 0.38
N THR A 84 -1.28 20.29 1.15
CA THR A 84 -1.56 20.00 2.57
C THR A 84 -2.36 18.70 2.77
N ALA A 85 -3.31 18.42 1.87
CA ALA A 85 -4.14 17.22 1.95
C ALA A 85 -3.33 15.96 1.56
N ALA A 86 -2.52 16.08 0.51
CA ALA A 86 -1.60 15.01 0.10
C ALA A 86 -0.55 14.68 1.18
N ALA A 87 -0.02 15.70 1.87
CA ALA A 87 0.92 15.52 2.97
C ALA A 87 0.28 14.78 4.16
N ARG A 88 -0.88 15.23 4.64
CA ARG A 88 -1.61 14.57 5.74
C ARG A 88 -1.96 13.12 5.44
N ALA A 89 -2.44 12.85 4.22
CA ALA A 89 -2.73 11.48 3.83
C ALA A 89 -1.45 10.64 3.78
N SER A 90 -0.34 11.20 3.31
CA SER A 90 0.97 10.50 3.29
C SER A 90 1.45 10.12 4.69
N GLU A 91 1.16 10.91 5.72
CA GLU A 91 1.49 10.59 7.12
C GLU A 91 0.64 9.43 7.68
N GLN A 92 -0.63 9.32 7.27
CA GLN A 92 -1.56 8.32 7.80
C GLN A 92 -1.47 6.96 7.08
N ILE A 93 -1.07 6.97 5.80
CA ILE A 93 -1.05 5.75 4.97
C ILE A 93 -0.18 4.62 5.52
N PRO A 94 1.07 4.85 5.97
CA PRO A 94 1.90 3.77 6.49
C PRO A 94 1.27 3.08 7.69
N GLU A 95 0.69 3.86 8.61
CA GLU A 95 -0.03 3.37 9.79
C GLU A 95 -1.26 2.54 9.40
N GLU A 96 -2.07 3.02 8.46
CA GLU A 96 -3.24 2.26 7.99
C GLU A 96 -2.84 0.99 7.26
N ILE A 97 -1.75 1.00 6.49
CA ILE A 97 -1.20 -0.22 5.87
C ILE A 97 -0.81 -1.23 6.95
N ARG A 98 -0.12 -0.80 8.01
CA ARG A 98 0.25 -1.68 9.13
C ARG A 98 -1.00 -2.28 9.79
N ARG A 99 -2.04 -1.48 10.02
CA ARG A 99 -3.32 -1.94 10.58
C ARG A 99 -4.03 -2.98 9.72
N VAL A 100 -4.15 -2.75 8.40
CA VAL A 100 -4.82 -3.72 7.52
C VAL A 100 -4.00 -4.99 7.36
N MET A 101 -2.67 -4.92 7.39
CA MET A 101 -1.80 -6.09 7.42
C MET A 101 -2.00 -6.92 8.69
N GLU A 102 -2.00 -6.28 9.86
CA GLU A 102 -2.23 -6.95 11.14
C GLU A 102 -3.60 -7.63 11.18
N ARG A 103 -4.66 -6.95 10.73
CA ARG A 103 -6.01 -7.53 10.61
C ARG A 103 -6.07 -8.73 9.65
N ALA A 104 -5.23 -8.74 8.63
CA ALA A 104 -5.08 -9.86 7.71
C ALA A 104 -4.18 -10.99 8.26
N GLY A 105 -3.71 -10.89 9.51
CA GLY A 105 -2.87 -11.89 10.16
C GLY A 105 -1.42 -11.88 9.68
N ILE A 106 -0.94 -10.75 9.14
CA ILE A 106 0.46 -10.58 8.75
C ILE A 106 1.24 -10.05 9.97
N ASP A 107 2.36 -10.71 10.28
CA ASP A 107 3.28 -10.29 11.33
C ASP A 107 4.28 -9.28 10.75
N PHE A 108 3.91 -8.00 10.83
CA PHE A 108 4.72 -6.91 10.33
C PHE A 108 6.10 -6.84 11.00
N ALA A 109 6.16 -6.99 12.33
CA ALA A 109 7.41 -6.88 13.09
C ALA A 109 8.38 -8.03 12.79
N GLY A 110 7.88 -9.26 12.70
CA GLY A 110 8.64 -10.43 12.27
C GLY A 110 8.90 -10.48 10.76
N ARG A 111 8.28 -9.59 9.98
CA ARG A 111 8.32 -9.57 8.50
C ARG A 111 7.88 -10.91 7.93
N SER A 112 6.77 -11.43 8.44
CA SER A 112 6.33 -12.79 8.14
C SER A 112 4.82 -12.91 7.93
N GLN A 113 4.41 -13.97 7.24
CA GLN A 113 3.00 -14.28 6.94
C GLN A 113 2.74 -15.79 6.98
N ALA A 114 1.48 -16.17 7.16
CA ALA A 114 1.08 -17.57 7.34
C ALA A 114 1.10 -18.41 6.05
N LYS A 115 1.01 -17.77 4.88
CA LYS A 115 0.95 -18.44 3.58
C LYS A 115 2.13 -18.05 2.68
N GLY A 116 2.58 -18.94 1.79
CA GLY A 116 3.67 -18.66 0.85
C GLY A 116 3.28 -17.87 -0.40
N GLU A 117 2.03 -17.42 -0.51
CA GLU A 117 1.48 -16.69 -1.66
C GLU A 117 1.46 -15.17 -1.43
N VAL A 118 1.23 -14.38 -2.49
CA VAL A 118 1.05 -12.93 -2.32
C VAL A 118 -0.26 -12.69 -1.56
N MET A 119 -0.18 -12.07 -0.39
CA MET A 119 -1.37 -11.71 0.39
C MET A 119 -1.94 -10.39 -0.14
N MET A 120 -3.23 -10.37 -0.45
CA MET A 120 -3.91 -9.18 -0.92
C MET A 120 -4.58 -8.48 0.26
N VAL A 121 -4.30 -7.20 0.47
CA VAL A 121 -4.94 -6.39 1.51
C VAL A 121 -5.53 -5.13 0.90
N GLU A 122 -6.73 -4.76 1.30
CA GLU A 122 -7.39 -3.56 0.79
C GLU A 122 -7.21 -2.40 1.76
N LEU A 123 -6.72 -1.29 1.23
CA LEU A 123 -6.69 -0.02 1.92
C LEU A 123 -8.00 0.71 1.64
N GLY A 124 -8.77 0.90 2.72
CA GLY A 124 -10.06 1.56 2.68
C GLY A 124 -9.96 3.08 2.53
N ASP A 125 -11.08 3.73 2.80
CA ASP A 125 -11.18 5.19 2.80
C ASP A 125 -10.31 5.80 3.90
N ILE A 126 -9.32 6.59 3.50
CA ILE A 126 -8.50 7.41 4.41
C ILE A 126 -9.13 8.80 4.51
N SER A 127 -9.09 9.37 5.71
CA SER A 127 -9.47 10.76 5.98
C SER A 127 -8.40 11.70 5.38
N ILE A 128 -8.60 12.13 4.14
CA ILE A 128 -7.72 13.06 3.42
C ILE A 128 -8.14 14.51 3.71
#